data_AF-A0A7J2YXJ8-F1
#
_entry.id   AF-A0A7J2YXJ8-F1
#
_cell.length_a   1.000
_cell.length_b   1.000
_cell.length_c   1.000
_cell.angle_alpha   90.00
_cell.angle_beta   90.00
_cell.angle_gamma   90.00
#
_symmetry.space_group_name_H-M   'P 1'
#
loop_
_entity.id
_entity.type
_entity.pdbx_description
1 polymer ?
#
loop_
_entity_poly.entity_id
_entity_poly.type
_entity_poly.pdbx_seq_one_letter_code
_entity_poly.pdbx_strand_id
1 'polypeptide(L)'
;MAEYEGKCSNCGRIYHSQHADVVVCDCWEVCPLCGAKMEPYTPDLAANTYGRNGRRDLLVMRVCNNVAGHSNNIPFFSYQRPVEVELEQLR
;
A
#
# COMPACT_ATOMS: atom_id res chain seq x y z
N MET A 1 16.13 -25.44 -0.09
CA MET A 1 16.46 -24.33 0.83
C MET A 1 16.29 -23.05 0.03
N ALA A 2 15.84 -21.95 0.62
CA ALA A 2 15.80 -20.69 -0.11
C ALA A 2 17.23 -20.24 -0.43
N GLU A 3 17.45 -19.77 -1.64
CA GLU A 3 18.77 -19.31 -2.11
C GLU A 3 18.87 -17.79 -2.11
N TYR A 4 17.72 -17.10 -2.07
CA TYR A 4 17.62 -15.65 -2.06
C TYR A 4 16.67 -15.17 -0.96
N GLU A 5 17.00 -14.04 -0.35
CA GLU A 5 16.24 -13.36 0.69
C GLU A 5 16.18 -11.85 0.42
N GLY A 6 15.04 -11.23 0.65
CA GLY A 6 14.92 -9.77 0.64
C GLY A 6 13.91 -9.28 1.66
N LYS A 7 14.14 -8.07 2.18
CA LYS A 7 13.32 -7.46 3.22
C LYS A 7 12.62 -6.22 2.69
N CYS A 8 11.30 -6.17 2.85
CA CYS A 8 10.53 -4.97 2.52
C CYS A 8 10.94 -3.80 3.42
N SER A 9 11.33 -2.68 2.81
CA SER A 9 11.77 -1.47 3.53
C SER A 9 10.64 -0.77 4.29
N ASN A 10 9.37 -1.04 3.93
CA ASN A 10 8.21 -0.37 4.52
C ASN A 10 7.62 -1.14 5.71
N CYS A 11 7.38 -2.45 5.57
CA CYS A 11 6.76 -3.27 6.62
C CYS A 11 7.74 -4.23 7.32
N GLY A 12 8.95 -4.41 6.79
CA GLY A 12 9.95 -5.32 7.34
C GLY A 12 9.69 -6.81 7.09
N ARG A 13 8.67 -7.20 6.31
CA ARG A 13 8.46 -8.60 5.91
C ARG A 13 9.67 -9.12 5.12
N ILE A 14 10.07 -10.35 5.42
CA ILE A 14 11.14 -11.06 4.75
C ILE A 14 10.51 -12.00 3.71
N TYR A 15 11.03 -11.94 2.49
CA TYR A 15 10.65 -12.76 1.35
C TYR A 15 11.79 -13.69 1.00
N HIS A 16 11.46 -14.94 0.65
CA HIS A 16 12.44 -15.96 0.29
C HIS A 16 12.08 -16.56 -1.08
N SER A 17 13.08 -16.73 -1.96
CA SER A 17 12.92 -17.39 -3.27
C SER A 17 14.07 -18.37 -3.55
N GLN A 18 13.84 -19.25 -4.52
CA GLN A 18 14.87 -20.11 -5.10
C GLN A 18 15.57 -19.44 -6.30
N HIS A 19 15.01 -18.36 -6.83
CA HIS A 19 15.58 -17.63 -7.96
C HIS A 19 15.81 -16.16 -7.61
N ALA A 20 16.69 -15.52 -8.38
CA ALA A 20 16.89 -14.09 -8.35
C ALA A 20 15.67 -13.40 -8.99
N ASP A 21 14.67 -13.10 -8.17
CA ASP A 21 13.43 -12.43 -8.57
C ASP A 21 13.27 -11.09 -7.85
N VAL A 22 12.41 -10.23 -8.40
CA VAL A 22 11.86 -9.07 -7.71
C VAL A 22 10.46 -9.43 -7.22
N VAL A 23 10.24 -9.32 -5.91
CA VAL A 23 8.93 -9.59 -5.29
C VAL A 23 8.24 -8.28 -4.95
N VAL A 24 6.95 -8.16 -5.29
CA VAL A 24 6.15 -7.00 -4.91
C VAL A 24 5.51 -7.25 -3.55
N CYS A 25 5.86 -6.44 -2.56
CA CYS A 25 5.24 -6.47 -1.24
C CYS A 25 3.85 -5.81 -1.29
N ASP A 26 2.86 -6.48 -0.71
CA ASP A 26 1.46 -6.08 -0.59
C ASP A 26 1.18 -5.18 0.62
N CYS A 27 2.20 -4.68 1.35
CA CYS A 27 1.95 -3.89 2.56
C CYS A 27 1.19 -2.59 2.29
N TRP A 28 1.30 -2.04 1.08
CA TRP A 28 0.53 -0.88 0.61
C TRP A 28 -0.97 -1.16 0.50
N GLU A 29 -1.38 -2.43 0.55
CA GLU A 29 -2.78 -2.87 0.55
C GLU A 29 -3.40 -2.88 1.95
N VAL A 30 -2.61 -2.64 3.00
CA VAL A 30 -3.05 -2.75 4.40
C VAL A 30 -3.14 -1.37 5.05
N CYS A 31 -4.25 -1.10 5.74
CA CYS A 31 -4.46 0.17 6.43
C CYS A 31 -3.48 0.30 7.61
N PRO A 32 -2.65 1.35 7.66
CA PRO A 32 -1.70 1.53 8.77
C PRO A 32 -2.39 1.90 10.09
N LEU A 33 -3.67 2.29 10.07
CA LEU A 33 -4.41 2.68 11.27
C LEU A 33 -5.08 1.49 11.96
N CYS A 34 -5.65 0.56 11.20
CA CYS A 34 -6.46 -0.54 11.74
C CYS A 34 -6.04 -1.94 11.28
N GLY A 35 -5.06 -2.05 10.37
CA GLY A 35 -4.60 -3.34 9.83
C GLY A 35 -5.57 -4.01 8.85
N ALA A 36 -6.73 -3.41 8.55
CA ALA A 36 -7.68 -3.95 7.58
C ALA A 36 -7.15 -3.82 6.14
N LYS A 37 -7.56 -4.73 5.26
CA LYS A 37 -7.27 -4.62 3.82
C LYS A 37 -8.01 -3.42 3.23
N MET A 38 -7.29 -2.60 2.48
CA MET A 38 -7.81 -1.43 1.78
C MET A 38 -8.32 -1.80 0.40
N GLU A 39 -9.31 -1.05 -0.07
CA GLU A 39 -9.94 -1.22 -1.37
C GLU A 39 -9.35 -0.22 -2.38
N PRO A 40 -9.24 -0.56 -3.67
CA PRO A 40 -8.87 0.42 -4.70
C PRO A 40 -9.80 1.63 -4.66
N TYR A 41 -9.23 2.83 -4.67
CA TYR A 41 -10.01 4.06 -4.68
C TYR A 41 -10.26 4.49 -6.13
N THR A 42 -11.53 4.59 -6.52
CA THR A 42 -11.92 5.21 -7.78
C THR A 42 -12.65 6.51 -7.45
N PRO A 43 -12.04 7.69 -7.66
CA PRO A 43 -12.74 8.94 -7.44
C PRO A 43 -13.92 9.05 -8.41
N ASP A 44 -15.06 9.49 -7.89
CA ASP A 44 -16.19 9.87 -8.74
C ASP A 44 -15.79 11.14 -9.51
N LEU A 45 -15.54 10.99 -10.82
CA LEU A 45 -15.00 12.03 -11.70
C LEU A 45 -16.05 13.09 -12.09
N ALA A 46 -17.10 13.29 -11.30
CA ALA A 46 -18.04 14.38 -11.51
C ALA A 46 -17.30 15.73 -11.50
N ALA A 47 -17.43 16.48 -12.59
CA ALA A 47 -16.66 17.68 -12.92
C ALA A 47 -16.81 18.87 -11.94
N ASN A 48 -17.54 18.71 -10.84
CA ASN A 48 -17.75 19.76 -9.84
C ASN A 48 -17.13 19.44 -8.47
N THR A 49 -16.54 18.26 -8.29
CA THR A 49 -15.94 17.83 -7.01
C THR A 49 -14.42 18.03 -7.02
N TYR A 50 -13.96 19.12 -7.63
CA TYR A 50 -12.55 19.51 -7.69
C TYR A 50 -12.18 20.32 -6.43
N GLY A 51 -11.16 19.85 -5.70
CA GLY A 51 -10.91 20.17 -4.29
C GLY A 51 -10.49 21.60 -3.92
N ARG A 52 -10.66 21.87 -2.62
CA ARG A 52 -10.17 22.99 -1.81
C ARG A 52 -8.65 23.14 -1.98
N ASN A 53 -8.22 23.93 -2.98
CA ASN A 53 -6.84 24.38 -3.33
C ASN A 53 -6.35 24.04 -4.75
N GLY A 54 -7.20 23.55 -5.66
CA GLY A 54 -6.87 23.46 -7.09
C GLY A 54 -5.76 22.43 -7.45
N ARG A 55 -5.32 21.60 -6.50
CA ARG A 55 -4.47 20.43 -6.76
C ARG A 55 -5.32 19.17 -6.72
N ARG A 56 -5.08 18.30 -7.69
CA ARG A 56 -5.85 17.09 -7.96
C ARG A 56 -5.41 15.99 -7.01
N ASP A 57 -6.26 15.52 -6.11
CA ASP A 57 -5.98 14.31 -5.29
C ASP A 57 -6.19 13.00 -6.09
N LEU A 58 -5.78 13.00 -7.37
CA LEU A 58 -5.75 11.81 -8.25
C LEU A 58 -4.70 10.78 -7.82
N LEU A 59 -3.93 11.08 -6.78
CA LEU A 59 -2.85 10.25 -6.27
C LEU A 59 -3.35 9.21 -5.25
N VAL A 60 -4.59 9.34 -4.76
CA VAL A 60 -5.15 8.35 -3.84
C VAL A 60 -5.33 7.04 -4.61
N MET A 61 -4.62 6.00 -4.16
CA MET A 61 -4.67 4.69 -4.82
C MET A 61 -5.64 3.75 -4.10
N ARG A 62 -5.75 3.86 -2.78
CA ARG A 62 -6.60 2.99 -1.97
C ARG A 62 -7.32 3.75 -0.85
N VAL A 63 -8.42 3.19 -0.39
CA VAL A 63 -9.22 3.69 0.73
C VAL A 63 -9.49 2.56 1.73
N CYS A 64 -9.44 2.90 3.02
CA CYS A 64 -9.95 2.06 4.09
C CYS A 64 -11.27 2.64 4.62
N ASN A 65 -12.35 1.89 4.44
CA ASN A 65 -13.70 2.25 4.92
C ASN A 65 -14.02 1.70 6.32
N ASN A 66 -13.06 1.03 6.98
CA ASN A 66 -13.24 0.49 8.33
C ASN A 66 -13.16 1.60 9.39
N VAL A 67 -14.11 2.53 9.35
CA VAL A 67 -14.13 3.73 10.22
C VAL A 67 -14.20 3.39 11.70
N ALA A 68 -14.85 2.27 12.06
CA ALA A 68 -14.90 1.77 13.43
C ALA A 68 -13.51 1.44 14.01
N GLY A 69 -12.55 1.10 13.14
CA GLY A 69 -11.16 0.86 13.50
C GLY A 69 -10.28 2.11 13.50
N HIS A 70 -10.80 3.29 13.17
CA HIS A 70 -10.03 4.53 13.05
C HIS A 70 -10.35 5.49 14.20
N SER A 71 -9.31 6.08 14.81
CA SER A 71 -9.46 6.97 15.97
C SER A 71 -10.38 8.17 15.74
N ASN A 72 -10.49 8.63 14.48
CA ASN A 72 -11.30 9.79 14.10
C ASN A 72 -12.64 9.40 13.44
N ASN A 73 -12.95 8.09 13.35
CA ASN A 73 -14.15 7.57 12.71
C ASN A 73 -14.39 8.08 11.27
N ILE A 74 -13.30 8.32 10.53
CA ILE A 74 -13.30 8.76 9.12
C ILE A 74 -12.54 7.77 8.25
N PRO A 75 -12.84 7.66 6.94
CA PRO A 75 -12.05 6.84 6.02
C PRO A 75 -10.59 7.27 5.97
N PHE A 76 -9.69 6.30 5.76
CA PHE A 76 -8.28 6.58 5.51
C PHE A 76 -7.97 6.44 4.02
N PHE A 77 -7.40 7.48 3.42
CA PHE A 77 -7.01 7.49 2.01
C PHE A 77 -5.50 7.32 1.90
N SER A 78 -5.07 6.29 1.17
CA SER A 78 -3.67 5.93 1.00
C SER A 78 -3.15 6.32 -0.38
N TYR A 79 -1.98 6.96 -0.37
CA TYR A 79 -1.18 7.30 -1.55
C TYR A 79 -0.02 6.30 -1.76
N GLN A 80 0.04 5.23 -0.94
CA GLN A 80 1.15 4.28 -0.95
C GLN A 80 1.15 3.46 -2.24
N ARG A 81 2.34 3.27 -2.81
CA ARG A 81 2.58 2.45 -4.00
C ARG A 81 3.09 1.06 -3.65
N PRO A 82 2.92 0.07 -4.55
CA PRO A 82 3.59 -1.22 -4.42
C PRO A 82 5.08 -1.05 -4.15
N VAL A 83 5.61 -1.85 -3.22
CA VAL A 83 7.02 -1.81 -2.83
C VAL A 83 7.70 -3.01 -3.45
N GLU A 84 8.62 -2.76 -4.36
CA GLU A 84 9.48 -3.80 -4.93
C GLU A 84 10.53 -4.19 -3.89
N VAL A 85 10.74 -5.50 -3.75
CA VAL A 85 11.73 -6.10 -2.86
C VAL A 85 12.68 -6.89 -3.74
N GLU A 86 13.91 -6.39 -3.83
CA GLU A 86 15.01 -7.10 -4.47
C GLU A 86 15.50 -8.20 -3.53
N LEU A 87 15.62 -9.43 -4.06
CA LEU A 87 16.11 -10.56 -3.29
C LEU A 87 17.61 -10.72 -3.50
N GLU A 88 18.37 -10.75 -2.41
CA GLU A 88 19.82 -10.96 -2.40
C GLU A 88 20.16 -12.43 -2.12
N GLN A 89 21.25 -12.93 -2.70
CA GLN A 89 21.66 -14.32 -2.52
C GLN A 89 22.10 -14.57 -1.07
N LEU A 90 21.55 -15.60 -0.44
CA LEU A 90 21.96 -16.09 0.86
C LEU A 90 23.34 -16.74 0.74
N ARG A 91 24.36 -16.14 1.37
CA ARG A 91 25.74 -16.64 1.43
C ARG A 91 25.98 -17.53 2.63
#